data_AF-A0A0G0MHH3-F1
#
_entry.id   AF-A0A0G0MHH3-F1
#
_cell.length_a   1.000
_cell.length_b   1.000
_cell.length_c   1.000
_cell.angle_alpha   90.00
_cell.angle_beta   90.00
_cell.angle_gamma   90.00
#
_symmetry.space_group_name_H-M   'P 1'
#
loop_
_entity.id
_entity.type
_entity.pdbx_description
1 polymer ?
#
loop_
_entity_poly.entity_id
_entity_poly.type
_entity_poly.pdbx_seq_one_letter_code
_entity_poly.pdbx_strand_id
1 'polypeptide(L)'
;MDYSVTYDPAAAAAAASVGTAAVGLAAVWVIFWVIFAFGGLALFLWALIDVIRRQFPNQNDKILWIVLIILISWIGPILYLIIGRKKGTIPDK
;
A
#
# COMPACT_ATOMS: atom_id res chain seq x y z
N MET A 1 23.89 -11.09 56.13
CA MET A 1 23.76 -11.92 54.92
C MET A 1 23.55 -10.96 53.78
N ASP A 2 24.61 -10.65 53.02
CA ASP A 2 24.52 -9.75 51.89
C ASP A 2 23.68 -10.39 50.79
N TYR A 3 22.46 -9.90 50.61
CA TYR A 3 21.68 -10.17 49.40
C TYR A 3 22.16 -9.19 48.32
N SER A 4 23.42 -9.32 47.90
CA SER A 4 23.85 -8.71 46.65
C SER A 4 23.21 -9.54 45.54
N VAL A 5 22.05 -9.08 45.08
CA VAL A 5 21.48 -9.46 43.80
C VAL A 5 22.61 -9.25 42.80
N THR A 6 23.29 -10.33 42.44
CA THR A 6 24.33 -10.31 41.41
C THR A 6 23.61 -9.95 40.13
N TYR A 7 23.57 -8.66 39.80
CA TYR A 7 23.22 -8.21 38.47
C TYR A 7 24.24 -8.88 37.55
N ASP A 8 23.84 -9.98 36.92
CA ASP A 8 24.61 -10.54 35.84
C ASP A 8 24.39 -9.61 34.63
N PRO A 9 25.38 -8.76 34.28
CA PRO A 9 25.22 -7.84 33.17
C PRO A 9 25.06 -8.59 31.85
N ALA A 10 25.51 -9.85 31.77
CA ALA A 10 25.32 -10.69 30.59
C ALA A 10 23.85 -11.10 30.43
N ALA A 11 23.15 -11.45 31.51
CA ALA A 11 21.72 -11.73 31.49
C ALA A 11 20.89 -10.49 31.11
N ALA A 12 21.27 -9.30 31.62
CA ALA A 12 20.63 -8.04 31.25
C ALA A 12 20.89 -7.65 29.78
N ALA A 13 22.11 -7.89 29.27
CA ALA A 13 22.46 -7.65 27.86
C ALA A 13 21.72 -8.59 26.90
N ALA A 14 21.49 -9.85 27.30
CA ALA A 14 20.70 -10.81 26.53
C ALA A 14 19.22 -10.40 26.42
N ALA A 15 18.63 -9.86 27.49
CA ALA A 15 17.25 -9.35 27.44
C ALA A 15 17.11 -8.12 26.51
N ALA A 16 18.13 -7.25 26.45
CA ALA A 16 18.14 -6.07 25.60
C ALA A 16 18.31 -6.39 24.09
N SER A 17 19.05 -7.45 23.74
CA SER A 17 19.25 -7.85 22.34
C SER A 17 18.01 -8.52 21.72
N VAL A 18 17.23 -9.26 22.53
CA VAL A 18 15.95 -9.82 22.11
C VAL A 18 14.91 -8.72 21.82
N GLY A 19 14.88 -7.68 22.65
CA GLY A 19 13.98 -6.53 22.45
C GLY A 19 14.31 -5.72 21.20
N THR A 20 15.59 -5.52 20.89
CA THR A 20 16.04 -4.76 19.71
C THR A 20 15.90 -5.52 18.40
N ALA A 21 16.14 -6.84 18.38
CA ALA A 21 15.94 -7.66 17.19
C ALA A 21 14.46 -7.76 16.78
N ALA A 22 13.54 -7.87 17.74
CA ALA A 22 12.10 -7.91 17.49
C ALA A 22 11.58 -6.58 16.90
N VAL A 23 12.10 -5.45 17.38
CA VAL A 23 11.75 -4.12 16.86
C VAL A 23 12.24 -3.93 15.42
N GLY A 24 13.42 -4.47 15.07
CA GLY A 24 13.96 -4.37 13.70
C GLY A 24 13.09 -5.06 12.64
N LEU A 25 12.65 -6.29 12.91
CA LEU A 25 11.78 -7.04 11.99
C LEU A 25 10.39 -6.41 11.89
N ALA A 26 9.83 -5.96 13.02
CA ALA A 26 8.54 -5.25 13.05
C ALA A 26 8.61 -3.94 12.26
N ALA A 27 9.70 -3.17 12.36
CA ALA A 27 9.86 -1.92 11.64
C ALA A 27 9.90 -2.13 10.11
N VAL A 28 10.63 -3.13 9.61
CA VAL A 28 10.67 -3.46 8.17
C VAL A 28 9.28 -3.88 7.67
N TRP A 29 8.56 -4.69 8.45
CA TRP A 29 7.21 -5.11 8.10
C TRP A 29 6.23 -3.93 8.04
N VAL A 30 6.30 -3.03 9.02
CA VAL A 30 5.47 -1.82 9.04
C VAL A 30 5.80 -0.91 7.86
N ILE A 31 7.08 -0.68 7.56
CA ILE A 31 7.50 0.14 6.41
C ILE A 31 6.98 -0.46 5.10
N PHE A 32 7.05 -1.78 4.94
CA PHE A 32 6.51 -2.46 3.76
C PHE A 32 5.01 -2.19 3.60
N TRP A 33 4.22 -2.39 4.66
CA TRP A 33 2.78 -2.14 4.64
C TRP A 33 2.43 -0.67 4.41
N VAL A 34 3.23 0.25 4.97
CA VAL A 34 3.07 1.69 4.77
C VAL A 34 3.31 2.06 3.31
N ILE A 35 4.43 1.62 2.71
CA ILE A 35 4.74 1.89 1.30
C ILE A 35 3.65 1.28 0.40
N PHE A 36 3.22 0.06 0.70
CA PHE A 36 2.15 -0.61 -0.02
C PHE A 36 0.86 0.22 0.05
N ALA A 37 0.46 0.68 1.25
CA ALA A 37 -0.74 1.48 1.46
C ALA A 37 -0.72 2.83 0.73
N PHE A 38 0.38 3.56 0.85
CA PHE A 38 0.54 4.85 0.16
C PHE A 38 0.63 4.67 -1.36
N GLY A 39 1.32 3.63 -1.84
CA GLY A 39 1.38 3.30 -3.26
C GLY A 39 0.01 2.92 -3.84
N GLY A 40 -0.76 2.09 -3.12
CA GLY A 40 -2.12 1.71 -3.49
C GLY A 40 -3.06 2.91 -3.54
N LEU A 41 -2.97 3.82 -2.55
CA LEU A 41 -3.78 5.04 -2.52
C LEU A 41 -3.42 6.00 -3.67
N ALA A 42 -2.12 6.18 -3.96
CA ALA A 42 -1.67 7.01 -5.07
C ALA A 42 -2.17 6.46 -6.41
N LEU A 43 -2.09 5.14 -6.62
CA LEU A 43 -2.63 4.47 -7.81
C LEU A 43 -4.15 4.61 -7.90
N PHE A 44 -4.86 4.49 -6.79
CA PHE A 44 -6.31 4.66 -6.74
C PHE A 44 -6.75 6.04 -7.18
N LEU A 45 -6.16 7.08 -6.58
CA LEU A 45 -6.47 8.47 -6.94
C LEU A 45 -6.09 8.77 -8.40
N TRP A 46 -4.93 8.30 -8.84
CA TRP A 46 -4.48 8.51 -10.21
C TRP A 46 -5.39 7.82 -11.23
N ALA A 47 -5.80 6.57 -10.99
CA ALA A 47 -6.72 5.85 -11.86
C ALA A 47 -8.10 6.50 -11.92
N LEU A 48 -8.61 6.98 -10.78
CA LEU A 48 -9.90 7.68 -10.73
C LEU A 48 -9.85 8.99 -11.55
N ILE A 49 -8.79 9.79 -11.38
CA ILE A 49 -8.58 11.01 -12.17
C ILE A 49 -8.47 10.68 -13.66
N ASP A 50 -7.71 9.64 -14.02
CA ASP A 50 -7.53 9.24 -15.42
C ASP A 50 -8.85 8.79 -16.07
N VAL A 51 -9.68 8.00 -15.37
CA VAL A 51 -11.02 7.61 -15.85
C VAL A 51 -11.93 8.81 -16.05
N ILE A 52 -11.94 9.77 -15.12
CA ILE A 52 -12.78 10.96 -15.23
C ILE A 52 -12.34 11.83 -16.42
N ARG A 53 -11.03 11.97 -16.62
CA ARG A 53 -10.45 12.78 -17.71
C ARG A 53 -10.56 12.12 -19.07
N ARG A 54 -10.59 10.79 -19.15
CA ARG A 54 -10.77 10.09 -20.42
C ARG A 54 -12.21 10.21 -20.93
N GLN A 55 -12.29 10.40 -22.24
CA GLN A 55 -13.52 10.27 -23.00
C GLN A 55 -13.65 8.80 -23.41
N PHE A 56 -14.69 8.15 -22.92
CA PHE A 56 -15.04 6.80 -23.36
C PHE A 56 -16.16 6.91 -24.40
N PRO A 57 -16.07 6.19 -25.53
CA PRO A 57 -17.12 6.21 -26.54
C PRO A 57 -18.47 5.72 -26.00
N ASN A 58 -18.45 4.82 -25.00
CA ASN A 58 -19.64 4.39 -24.28
C ASN A 58 -19.65 4.96 -22.86
N GLN A 59 -20.72 5.67 -22.50
CA GLN A 59 -20.93 6.19 -21.14
C GLN A 59 -21.02 5.05 -20.10
N ASN A 60 -21.58 3.91 -20.49
CA ASN A 60 -21.69 2.74 -19.61
C ASN A 60 -20.31 2.15 -19.25
N ASP A 61 -19.36 2.13 -20.19
CA ASP A 61 -17.99 1.66 -19.94
C ASP A 61 -17.27 2.57 -18.94
N LYS A 62 -17.48 3.88 -19.03
CA LYS A 62 -16.93 4.85 -18.07
C LYS A 62 -17.43 4.57 -16.66
N ILE A 63 -18.75 4.39 -16.51
CA ILE A 63 -19.38 4.11 -15.21
C ILE A 63 -18.85 2.78 -14.65
N LEU A 64 -18.76 1.74 -15.47
CA LEU A 64 -18.27 0.42 -15.06
C LEU A 64 -16.82 0.50 -14.54
N TRP A 65 -15.96 1.29 -15.18
CA TRP A 65 -14.60 1.52 -14.68
C TRP A 65 -14.54 2.28 -13.36
N ILE A 66 -15.36 3.33 -13.19
CA ILE A 66 -15.46 4.05 -11.91
C ILE A 66 -15.92 3.09 -10.80
N VAL A 67 -16.96 2.29 -11.07
CA VAL A 67 -17.50 1.32 -10.11
C VAL A 67 -16.45 0.26 -9.76
N LEU A 68 -15.73 -0.30 -10.74
CA LEU A 68 -14.66 -1.27 -10.47
C LEU A 68 -13.52 -0.69 -9.65
N ILE A 69 -13.12 0.56 -9.91
CA ILE A 69 -12.08 1.23 -9.14
C ILE A 69 -12.53 1.39 -7.68
N ILE A 70 -13.75 1.88 -7.44
CA ILE A 70 -14.29 2.10 -6.09
C ILE A 70 -14.52 0.78 -5.35
N LEU A 71 -15.15 -0.20 -6.01
CA LEU A 71 -15.56 -1.47 -5.41
C LEU A 71 -14.36 -2.35 -5.05
N ILE A 72 -13.29 -2.29 -5.85
CA ILE A 72 -12.13 -3.17 -5.70
C ILE A 72 -10.86 -2.36 -5.37
N SER A 73 -10.99 -1.24 -4.64
CA SER A 73 -9.99 -0.18 -4.31
C SER A 73 -8.52 -0.39 -4.75
N TRP A 74 -7.88 -1.50 -4.38
CA TRP A 74 -6.49 -1.78 -4.73
C TRP A 74 -6.30 -2.47 -6.09
N ILE A 75 -7.17 -3.41 -6.43
CA ILE A 75 -7.12 -4.19 -7.68
C ILE A 75 -7.78 -3.42 -8.82
N GLY A 76 -8.83 -2.64 -8.55
CA GLY A 76 -9.55 -1.85 -9.53
C GLY A 76 -8.65 -0.91 -10.36
N PRO A 77 -7.76 -0.11 -9.74
CA PRO A 77 -6.79 0.74 -10.43
C PRO A 77 -5.81 -0.04 -11.32
N ILE A 78 -5.32 -1.19 -10.84
CA ILE A 78 -4.39 -2.05 -11.58
C ILE A 78 -5.08 -2.62 -12.82
N LEU A 79 -6.32 -3.12 -12.66
CA LEU A 79 -7.10 -3.66 -13.75
C LEU A 79 -7.46 -2.59 -14.79
N TYR A 80 -7.76 -1.38 -14.32
CA TYR A 80 -7.96 -0.20 -15.17
C TYR A 80 -6.69 0.13 -15.99
N LEU A 81 -5.53 0.10 -15.34
CA LEU A 81 -4.24 0.34 -15.97
C LEU A 81 -3.89 -0.67 -17.07
N ILE A 82 -4.34 -1.92 -16.96
CA ILE A 82 -4.03 -2.96 -17.96
C ILE A 82 -5.06 -2.94 -19.10
N ILE A 83 -6.35 -2.89 -18.75
CA ILE A 83 -7.47 -3.13 -19.68
C ILE A 83 -8.22 -1.83 -20.00
N GLY A 84 -8.55 -1.03 -18.99
CA GLY A 84 -9.36 0.18 -19.13
C GLY A 84 -8.70 1.27 -19.97
N ARG A 85 -7.39 1.46 -19.82
CA ARG A 85 -6.61 2.44 -20.59
C ARG A 85 -6.64 2.23 -22.11
N LYS A 86 -6.97 1.03 -22.59
CA LYS A 86 -7.01 0.73 -24.03
C LYS A 86 -8.36 1.05 -24.66
N LYS A 87 -9.41 1.21 -23.83
CA LYS A 87 -10.78 1.45 -24.28
C LYS A 87 -11.13 2.94 -24.44
N GLY A 88 -10.39 3.83 -23.77
CA GLY A 88 -10.56 5.28 -23.90
C GLY A 88 -9.53 5.87 -24.87
N THR A 89 -9.99 6.51 -25.93
CA THR A 89 -9.18 7.30 -26.87
C THR A 89 -9.03 8.72 -26.35
N ILE A 90 -7.81 9.26 -26.37
CA ILE A 90 -7.58 10.70 -26.18
C ILE A 90 -7.87 11.34 -27.54
N PRO A 91 -8.81 12.29 -27.66
CA PRO A 91 -9.08 12.96 -28.93
C PRO A 91 -7.78 13.59 -29.44
N ASP A 92 -7.40 13.25 -30.67
CA ASP A 92 -6.28 13.89 -31.36
C ASP A 92 -6.63 15.37 -31.58
N LYS A 93 -5.63 16.24 -31.43
CA LYS A 93 -5.81 17.70 -31.43
C LYS A 93 -6.27 18.22 -32.78
#